data_AF-R5A3X1-F1
#
_entry.id   AF-R5A3X1-F1
#
_cell.length_a   1.000
_cell.length_b   1.000
_cell.length_c   1.000
_cell.angle_alpha   90.00
_cell.angle_beta   90.00
_cell.angle_gamma   90.00
#
_symmetry.space_group_name_H-M   'P 1'
#
loop_
_entity.id
_entity.type
_entity.pdbx_description
1 polymer ?
#
loop_
_entity_poly.entity_id
_entity_poly.type
_entity_poly.pdbx_seq_one_letter_code
_entity_poly.pdbx_strand_id
1 'polypeptide(L)'
;MAGSSSISPLMEKLKEAYETLNPDATIELQTSDSTTGMTNTIDGVCDIGMASRELKQEELDAGLVNTVIATDGIAIIVNNDSPITGLTSEQVQKIYTGEITDWSEVA
;
A
#
# COMPACT_ATOMS: atom_id res chain seq x y z
N MET A 1 9.73 6.11 11.57
CA MET A 1 8.50 5.68 10.86
C MET A 1 8.66 4.23 10.39
N ALA A 2 7.59 3.42 10.41
CA ALA A 2 7.66 2.02 9.98
C ALA A 2 6.37 1.50 9.34
N GLY A 3 6.46 0.54 8.43
CA GLY A 3 5.28 -0.16 7.90
C GLY A 3 5.32 -0.42 6.40
N SER A 4 4.14 -0.34 5.76
CA SER A 4 3.85 -0.74 4.39
C SER A 4 4.93 -0.46 3.35
N SER A 5 5.48 -1.53 2.77
CA SER A 5 6.44 -1.48 1.65
C SER A 5 5.94 -0.73 0.42
N SER A 6 4.64 -0.80 0.09
CA SER A 6 4.09 -0.05 -1.05
C SER A 6 4.15 1.47 -0.86
N ILE A 7 4.19 1.95 0.38
CA ILE A 7 4.25 3.38 0.71
C ILE A 7 5.68 3.87 0.86
N SER A 8 6.63 2.98 1.17
CA SER A 8 8.02 3.33 1.43
C SER A 8 8.66 4.22 0.34
N PRO A 9 8.51 3.94 -0.98
CA PRO A 9 9.12 4.80 -2.00
C PRO A 9 8.61 6.25 -1.97
N LEU A 10 7.31 6.45 -1.72
CA LEU A 10 6.72 7.79 -1.55
C LEU A 10 7.28 8.46 -0.30
N MET A 11 7.32 7.73 0.82
CA MET A 11 7.77 8.26 2.11
C MET A 11 9.28 8.57 2.12
N GLU A 12 10.10 7.85 1.36
CA GLU A 12 11.51 8.19 1.13
C GLU A 12 11.63 9.58 0.48
N LYS A 13 10.81 9.88 -0.54
CA LYS A 13 10.82 11.20 -1.18
C LYS A 13 10.28 12.31 -0.29
N LEU A 14 9.25 12.04 0.49
CA LEU A 14 8.75 12.99 1.49
C LEU A 14 9.78 13.27 2.58
N LYS A 15 10.48 12.22 3.05
CA LYS A 15 11.59 12.34 3.98
C LYS A 15 12.70 13.23 3.43
N GLU A 16 13.22 12.93 2.24
CA GLU A 16 14.30 13.70 1.59
C GLU A 16 13.93 15.20 1.48
N ALA A 17 12.69 15.48 1.05
CA ALA A 17 12.19 16.85 0.93
C ALA A 17 12.04 17.54 2.30
N TYR A 18 11.56 16.82 3.32
CA TYR A 18 11.38 17.38 4.66
C TYR A 18 12.71 17.69 5.35
N GLU A 19 13.70 16.80 5.24
CA GLU A 19 15.05 17.01 5.80
C GLU A 19 15.77 18.18 5.10
N THR A 20 15.50 18.41 3.80
CA THR A 20 15.99 19.61 3.09
C THR A 20 15.44 20.91 3.69
N LEU A 21 14.17 20.91 4.11
CA LEU A 21 13.50 22.06 4.72
C LEU A 21 13.79 22.17 6.23
N ASN A 22 14.12 21.06 6.88
CA ASN A 22 14.36 20.96 8.32
C ASN A 22 15.66 20.17 8.56
N PRO A 23 16.84 20.81 8.41
CA PRO A 23 18.12 20.12 8.44
C PRO A 23 18.47 19.44 9.77
N ASP A 24 17.85 19.89 10.86
CA ASP A 24 18.05 19.32 12.20
C ASP A 24 17.13 18.12 12.48
N ALA A 25 16.19 17.82 11.57
CA ALA A 25 15.33 16.66 11.69
C ALA A 25 16.07 15.40 11.23
N THR A 26 15.99 14.35 12.06
CA THR A 26 16.47 13.01 11.70
C THR A 26 15.27 12.09 11.57
N ILE A 27 15.02 11.55 10.37
CA ILE A 27 13.89 10.66 10.13
C ILE A 27 14.39 9.28 9.73
N GLU A 28 14.06 8.25 10.50
CA GLU A 28 14.30 6.87 10.11
C GLU A 28 13.06 6.24 9.47
N LEU A 29 13.26 5.47 8.41
CA LEU A 29 12.22 4.73 7.70
C LEU A 29 12.56 3.25 7.72
N GLN A 30 11.65 2.44 8.25
CA GLN A 30 11.76 0.99 8.31
C GLN A 30 10.64 0.34 7.50
N THR A 31 11.00 -0.39 6.45
CA THR A 31 10.03 -1.01 5.55
C THR A 31 9.65 -2.41 6.03
N SER A 32 8.34 -2.65 6.17
CA SER A 32 7.72 -3.92 6.53
C SER A 32 6.32 -4.01 5.88
N ASP A 33 5.33 -4.60 6.56
CA ASP A 33 3.93 -4.61 6.14
C ASP A 33 3.07 -3.62 6.96
N SER A 34 1.85 -3.34 6.48
CA SER A 34 0.93 -2.41 7.14
C SER A 34 0.58 -2.82 8.58
N THR A 35 0.41 -4.12 8.86
CA THR A 35 0.05 -4.61 10.19
C THR A 35 1.19 -4.40 11.17
N THR A 36 2.40 -4.81 10.80
CA THR A 36 3.62 -4.58 11.59
C THR A 36 3.83 -3.08 11.86
N GLY A 37 3.56 -2.21 10.87
CA GLY A 37 3.61 -0.76 11.05
C GLY A 37 2.65 -0.24 12.12
N MET A 38 1.40 -0.72 12.12
CA MET A 38 0.40 -0.32 13.12
C MET A 38 0.76 -0.83 14.51
N THR A 39 1.16 -2.10 14.64
CA THR A 39 1.61 -2.69 15.90
C THR A 39 2.79 -1.90 16.47
N ASN A 40 3.82 -1.62 15.68
CA ASN A 40 4.96 -0.84 16.13
C ASN A 40 4.58 0.58 16.59
N THR A 41 3.55 1.18 16.00
CA THR A 41 3.07 2.51 16.41
C THR A 41 2.31 2.44 17.72
N ILE A 42 1.43 1.44 17.88
CA ILE A 42 0.66 1.19 19.12
C ILE A 42 1.61 0.90 20.29
N ASP A 43 2.64 0.10 20.05
CA ASP A 43 3.64 -0.30 21.05
C ASP A 43 4.69 0.79 21.33
N GLY A 44 4.62 1.94 20.62
CA GLY A 44 5.56 3.05 20.78
C GLY A 44 6.98 2.77 20.25
N VAL A 45 7.15 1.75 19.40
CA VAL A 45 8.40 1.43 18.72
C VAL A 45 8.71 2.44 17.61
N CYS A 46 7.69 3.04 17.00
CA CYS A 46 7.84 4.15 16.07
C CYS A 46 6.76 5.22 16.26
N ASP A 47 7.08 6.46 15.89
CA ASP A 47 6.14 7.59 16.04
C ASP A 47 5.04 7.59 14.95
N ILE A 48 5.34 7.03 13.78
CA ILE A 48 4.45 7.03 12.61
C ILE A 48 4.45 5.64 11.98
N GLY A 49 3.26 5.07 11.88
CA GLY A 49 2.97 3.85 11.15
C GLY A 49 2.52 4.13 9.72
N MET A 50 2.97 3.33 8.77
CA MET A 50 2.62 3.43 7.35
C MET A 50 1.72 2.27 6.94
N ALA A 51 0.57 2.56 6.33
CA ALA A 51 -0.40 1.54 5.90
C ALA A 51 -0.95 1.84 4.50
N SER A 52 -0.92 0.83 3.62
CA SER A 52 -1.53 0.85 2.27
C SER A 52 -2.99 0.38 2.26
N ARG A 53 -3.64 0.43 3.41
CA ARG A 53 -5.04 0.04 3.64
C ARG A 53 -5.63 0.93 4.72
N GLU A 54 -6.96 0.89 4.81
CA GLU A 54 -7.66 1.46 5.96
C GLU A 54 -7.22 0.80 7.28
N LEU A 55 -7.31 1.58 8.35
CA LEU A 55 -7.10 1.06 9.70
C LEU A 55 -8.20 0.05 10.05
N LYS A 56 -7.82 -1.01 10.74
CA LYS A 56 -8.76 -1.97 11.32
C LYS A 56 -9.42 -1.34 12.54
N GLN A 57 -10.61 -1.84 12.91
CA GLN A 57 -11.30 -1.35 14.11
C GLN A 57 -10.44 -1.49 15.38
N GLU A 58 -9.75 -2.61 15.54
CA GLU A 58 -8.84 -2.84 16.69
C GLU A 58 -7.69 -1.82 16.76
N GLU A 59 -7.21 -1.34 15.60
CA GLU A 59 -6.15 -0.33 15.52
C GLU A 59 -6.67 1.06 15.88
N LEU A 60 -7.90 1.38 15.47
CA LEU A 60 -8.61 2.60 15.86
C LEU A 60 -8.93 2.61 17.37
N ASP A 61 -9.40 1.48 17.89
CA ASP A 61 -9.73 1.30 19.32
C ASP A 61 -8.47 1.40 20.20
N ALA A 62 -7.31 1.03 19.66
CA ALA A 62 -5.99 1.25 20.27
C ALA A 62 -5.52 2.72 20.22
N GLY A 63 -6.32 3.62 19.62
CA GLY A 63 -6.05 5.06 19.60
C GLY A 63 -5.28 5.54 18.37
N LEU A 64 -5.05 4.69 17.36
CA LEU A 64 -4.45 5.15 16.12
C LEU A 64 -5.41 6.07 15.37
N VAL A 65 -4.85 7.12 14.79
CA VAL A 65 -5.52 8.03 13.86
C VAL A 65 -4.77 7.99 12.54
N ASN A 66 -5.49 8.05 11.41
CA ASN A 66 -4.87 8.07 10.09
C ASN A 66 -4.90 9.46 9.46
N THR A 67 -3.93 9.72 8.60
CA THR A 67 -3.91 10.86 7.67
C THR A 67 -3.67 10.30 6.28
N VAL A 68 -4.62 10.51 5.37
CA VAL A 68 -4.49 10.07 3.98
C VAL A 68 -3.53 11.00 3.25
N ILE A 69 -2.41 10.45 2.78
CA ILE A 69 -1.37 11.23 2.08
C ILE A 69 -1.40 11.05 0.55
N ALA A 70 -2.02 9.96 0.07
CA ALA A 70 -2.07 9.62 -1.34
C ALA A 70 -3.22 8.64 -1.64
N THR A 71 -3.59 8.54 -2.92
CA THR A 71 -4.46 7.49 -3.46
C THR A 71 -3.65 6.67 -4.44
N ASP A 72 -3.63 5.35 -4.25
CA ASP A 72 -2.93 4.42 -5.13
C ASP A 72 -3.91 3.77 -6.12
N GLY A 73 -3.43 3.49 -7.33
CA GLY A 73 -4.19 2.87 -8.41
C GLY A 73 -3.61 1.50 -8.76
N ILE A 74 -4.42 0.45 -8.63
CA ILE A 74 -4.05 -0.90 -9.07
C ILE A 74 -4.54 -1.10 -10.51
N ALA A 75 -3.62 -1.52 -11.38
CA ALA A 75 -3.92 -1.88 -12.76
C ALA A 75 -3.69 -3.37 -13.01
N ILE A 76 -4.56 -3.99 -13.82
CA ILE A 76 -4.35 -5.33 -14.33
C ILE A 76 -3.57 -5.24 -15.63
N ILE A 77 -2.41 -5.88 -15.67
CA ILE A 77 -1.52 -5.90 -16.84
C ILE A 77 -1.62 -7.27 -17.49
N VAL A 78 -1.98 -7.29 -18.78
CA VAL A 78 -1.94 -8.48 -19.62
C VAL A 78 -0.74 -8.42 -20.57
N ASN A 79 -0.40 -9.54 -21.19
CA ASN A 79 0.66 -9.59 -22.20
C ASN A 79 0.33 -8.68 -23.40
N ASN A 80 1.34 -8.03 -23.99
CA ASN A 80 1.20 -7.16 -25.16
C ASN A 80 0.59 -7.85 -26.39
N ASP A 81 0.79 -9.16 -26.55
CA ASP A 81 0.25 -9.96 -27.65
C ASP A 81 -1.20 -10.42 -27.38
N SER A 82 -1.76 -10.10 -26.21
CA SER A 82 -3.15 -10.43 -25.87
C SER A 82 -4.13 -9.59 -26.69
N PRO A 83 -5.18 -10.19 -27.29
CA PRO A 83 -6.21 -9.43 -27.98
C PRO A 83 -7.14 -8.66 -27.04
N ILE A 84 -7.02 -8.88 -25.72
CA ILE A 84 -7.92 -8.33 -24.70
C ILE A 84 -7.66 -6.83 -24.53
N THR A 85 -8.69 -6.03 -24.77
CA THR A 85 -8.64 -4.56 -24.64
C THR A 85 -9.19 -4.04 -23.31
N GLY A 86 -9.80 -4.92 -22.50
CA GLY A 86 -10.31 -4.61 -21.18
C GLY A 86 -10.86 -5.85 -20.48
N LEU A 87 -10.89 -5.82 -19.15
CA LEU A 87 -11.48 -6.86 -18.31
C LEU A 87 -12.44 -6.22 -17.32
N THR A 88 -13.58 -6.87 -17.09
CA THR A 88 -14.47 -6.51 -15.99
C THR A 88 -13.92 -7.05 -14.67
N SER A 89 -14.30 -6.44 -13.55
CA SER A 89 -13.91 -6.93 -12.22
C SER A 89 -14.34 -8.38 -11.96
N GLU A 90 -15.48 -8.81 -12.50
CA GLU A 90 -15.96 -10.19 -12.39
C GLU A 90 -15.05 -11.16 -13.17
N GLN A 91 -14.63 -10.79 -14.38
CA GLN A 91 -13.68 -11.60 -15.16
C GLN A 91 -12.34 -11.71 -14.44
N VAL A 92 -11.82 -10.60 -13.91
CA VAL A 92 -10.59 -10.61 -13.09
C VAL A 92 -10.75 -11.54 -11.89
N GLN A 93 -11.87 -11.45 -11.16
CA GLN A 93 -12.14 -12.35 -10.04
C GLN A 93 -12.09 -13.82 -10.46
N LYS A 94 -12.81 -14.20 -11.53
CA LYS A 94 -12.86 -15.59 -12.03
C LYS A 94 -11.50 -16.10 -12.49
N ILE A 95 -10.66 -15.24 -13.06
CA ILE A 95 -9.27 -15.59 -13.43
C ILE A 95 -8.47 -15.90 -12.15
N TYR A 96 -8.54 -15.04 -11.13
CA TYR A 96 -7.78 -15.21 -9.88
C TYR A 96 -8.31 -16.35 -8.99
N THR A 97 -9.59 -16.73 -9.11
CA THR A 97 -10.15 -17.92 -8.44
C THR A 97 -9.92 -19.22 -9.22
N GLY A 98 -9.42 -19.14 -10.46
CA GLY A 98 -9.16 -20.29 -11.32
C GLY A 98 -10.40 -20.88 -11.97
N GLU A 99 -11.52 -20.15 -11.96
CA GLU A 99 -12.74 -20.52 -12.71
C GLU A 99 -12.56 -20.29 -14.21
N ILE A 100 -11.88 -19.21 -14.58
CA ILE A 100 -11.42 -18.95 -15.96
C ILE A 100 -9.95 -19.29 -16.02
N THR A 101 -9.58 -20.16 -16.96
CA THR A 101 -8.19 -20.61 -17.12
C THR A 101 -7.68 -20.42 -18.54
N ASP A 102 -8.57 -20.10 -19.49
CA ASP A 102 -8.23 -19.82 -20.88
C ASP A 102 -8.63 -18.37 -21.25
N TRP A 103 -7.72 -17.65 -21.90
CA TRP A 103 -7.93 -16.25 -22.30
C TRP A 103 -9.06 -16.08 -23.32
N SER A 104 -9.41 -17.14 -24.06
CA SER A 104 -10.54 -17.12 -24.99
C SER A 104 -11.90 -17.00 -24.29
N GLU A 105 -11.99 -17.26 -22.98
CA GLU A 105 -13.21 -17.12 -22.19
C GLU A 105 -13.54 -15.65 -21.84
N VAL A 106 -12.59 -14.73 -22.06
CA VAL A 106 -12.71 -13.30 -21.73
C VAL A 106 -12.38 -12.37 -22.90
N ALA A 107 -12.06 -12.93 -24.07
CA ALA A 107 -11.74 -12.20 -25.30
C ALA A 107 -12.99 -11.79 -26.09
#